data_AF-A0A7S0YYB8-F1
#
_entry.id   AF-A0A7S0YYB8-F1
#
_cell.length_a   1.000
_cell.length_b   1.000
_cell.length_c   1.000
_cell.angle_alpha   90.00
_cell.angle_beta   90.00
_cell.angle_gamma   90.00
#
_symmetry.space_group_name_H-M   'P 1'
#
loop_
_entity.id
_entity.type
_entity.pdbx_description
1 polymer ?
#
loop_
_entity_poly.entity_id
_entity_poly.type
_entity_poly.pdbx_seq_one_letter_code
_entity_poly.pdbx_strand_id
1 'polypeptide(L)'
;ESWVWKGCTVLREGPGTVPDRVLMSLSRGGSDAAVVREFDLEKKAFVPASEGGFTLPEGKSDVSWQSRDVIIVGADFGKGSLTSSGYPRVVKEWKRGTPLSEAYGAFEGDEGDVSVTGWVSKHGGVKLEWRARSLTFYTSRSWVRALPEAGERGGGFKEVPVPDHASVSPFGDKLLISLREEWAAGGVTYPAGSLLSADRGDLMER
;
A
#
# COMPACT_ATOMS: atom_id res chain seq x y z
N GLU A 1 -25.07 15.97 0.63
CA GLU A 1 -24.52 14.61 0.72
C GLU A 1 -24.13 14.32 2.17
N SER A 2 -24.35 13.10 2.67
CA SER A 2 -23.86 12.67 3.99
C SER A 2 -22.51 11.97 3.80
N TRP A 3 -21.45 12.56 4.34
CA TRP A 3 -20.08 12.07 4.21
C TRP A 3 -19.60 11.50 5.54
N VAL A 4 -19.04 10.30 5.49
CA VAL A 4 -18.41 9.62 6.63
C VAL A 4 -16.91 9.55 6.39
N TRP A 5 -16.13 10.01 7.37
CA TRP A 5 -14.67 9.92 7.34
C TRP A 5 -14.22 8.46 7.42
N LYS A 6 -13.36 8.02 6.48
CA LYS A 6 -12.80 6.67 6.42
C LYS A 6 -11.28 6.63 6.61
N GLY A 7 -10.67 7.75 7.01
CA GLY A 7 -9.23 7.86 7.24
C GLY A 7 -8.53 8.72 6.20
N CYS A 8 -7.21 8.82 6.35
CA CYS A 8 -6.34 9.51 5.41
C CYS A 8 -4.94 8.92 5.41
N THR A 9 -4.20 9.17 4.33
CA THR A 9 -2.74 8.99 4.30
C THR A 9 -2.06 10.34 4.13
N VAL A 10 -1.13 10.62 5.04
CA VAL A 10 -0.40 11.90 5.12
C VAL A 10 0.87 11.79 4.29
N LEU A 11 1.13 12.77 3.42
CA LEU A 11 2.37 12.85 2.68
C LEU A 11 3.51 13.14 3.66
N ARG A 12 4.41 12.17 3.85
CA ARG A 12 5.62 12.32 4.66
C ARG A 12 6.85 12.34 3.76
N GLU A 13 7.46 13.52 3.66
CA GLU A 13 8.63 13.76 2.80
C GLU A 13 9.96 13.61 3.54
N GLY A 14 9.96 13.60 4.87
CA GLY A 14 11.14 13.31 5.66
C GLY A 14 11.08 13.91 7.06
N PRO A 15 12.12 13.65 7.88
CA PRO A 15 12.29 14.31 9.18
C PRO A 15 12.38 15.83 9.01
N GLY A 16 11.69 16.57 9.88
CA GLY A 16 11.72 18.04 9.87
C GLY A 16 10.83 18.73 8.83
N THR A 17 10.23 17.98 7.90
CA THR A 17 9.24 18.54 6.96
C THR A 17 7.84 18.46 7.55
N VAL A 18 7.18 19.62 7.68
CA VAL A 18 5.77 19.68 8.09
C VAL A 18 4.89 19.16 6.94
N PRO A 19 4.02 18.16 7.16
CA PRO A 19 3.13 17.69 6.13
C PRO A 19 2.10 18.75 5.71
N ASP A 20 1.94 18.94 4.41
CA ASP A 20 1.02 19.90 3.79
C ASP A 20 -0.06 19.22 2.91
N ARG A 21 0.08 17.92 2.64
CA ARG A 21 -0.82 17.13 1.78
C ARG A 21 -1.30 15.86 2.47
N VAL A 22 -2.57 15.56 2.24
CA VAL A 22 -3.19 14.30 2.66
C VAL A 22 -4.10 13.76 1.55
N LEU A 23 -4.18 12.44 1.40
CA LEU A 23 -5.26 11.80 0.63
C LEU A 23 -6.34 11.42 1.64
N MET A 24 -7.53 12.01 1.50
CA MET A 24 -8.67 11.78 2.39
C MET A 24 -9.64 10.79 1.76
N SER A 25 -10.06 9.79 2.54
CA SER A 25 -11.09 8.83 2.13
C SER A 25 -12.43 9.22 2.76
N LEU A 26 -13.42 9.48 1.91
CA LEU A 26 -14.75 9.93 2.31
C LEU A 26 -15.79 8.98 1.73
N SER A 27 -16.58 8.33 2.59
CA SER A 27 -17.65 7.42 2.16
C SER A 27 -19.00 8.15 2.15
N ARG A 28 -19.79 7.92 1.10
CA ARG A 28 -21.19 8.36 1.07
C ARG A 28 -22.03 7.37 1.87
N GLY A 29 -22.67 7.84 2.93
CA GLY A 29 -23.56 6.99 3.74
C GLY A 29 -22.88 5.87 4.54
N GLY A 30 -21.54 5.81 4.59
CA GLY A 30 -20.79 4.92 5.48
C GLY A 30 -20.44 3.54 4.93
N SER A 31 -20.70 3.28 3.64
CA SER A 31 -20.31 2.05 2.95
C SER A 31 -18.78 1.82 2.95
N ASP A 32 -18.33 0.64 2.54
CA ASP A 32 -16.89 0.35 2.36
C ASP A 32 -16.27 1.14 1.21
N ALA A 33 -17.09 1.56 0.23
CA ALA A 33 -16.65 2.40 -0.86
C ALA A 33 -16.45 3.84 -0.38
N ALA A 34 -15.40 4.48 -0.91
CA ALA A 34 -15.08 5.86 -0.63
C ALA A 34 -14.64 6.57 -1.91
N VAL A 35 -14.83 7.89 -1.95
CA VAL A 35 -14.03 8.74 -2.84
C VAL A 35 -12.70 9.04 -2.12
N VAL A 36 -11.62 9.11 -2.88
CA VAL A 36 -10.33 9.61 -2.38
C VAL A 36 -10.09 10.98 -2.98
N ARG A 37 -9.71 11.96 -2.16
CA ARG A 37 -9.38 13.32 -2.63
C ARG A 37 -8.16 13.85 -1.91
N GLU A 38 -7.25 14.44 -2.67
CA GLU A 38 -6.12 15.17 -2.12
C GLU A 38 -6.57 16.49 -1.49
N PHE A 39 -6.05 16.76 -0.30
CA PHE A 39 -6.35 17.94 0.49
C PHE A 39 -5.07 18.65 0.91
N ASP A 40 -5.05 19.96 0.73
CA ASP A 40 -4.00 20.89 1.15
C ASP A 40 -4.31 21.35 2.58
N LEU A 41 -3.46 20.97 3.53
CA LEU A 41 -3.64 21.27 4.95
C LEU A 41 -3.43 22.76 5.28
N GLU A 42 -2.62 23.46 4.50
CA GLU A 42 -2.33 24.88 4.71
C GLU A 42 -3.49 25.74 4.18
N LYS A 43 -3.91 25.46 2.94
CA LYS A 43 -5.04 26.16 2.29
C LYS A 43 -6.39 25.70 2.83
N LYS A 44 -6.44 24.56 3.53
CA LYS A 44 -7.65 23.90 4.03
C LYS A 44 -8.68 23.65 2.92
N ALA A 45 -8.18 23.21 1.77
CA ALA A 45 -8.98 23.00 0.57
C ALA A 45 -8.57 21.72 -0.15
N PHE A 46 -9.52 21.12 -0.86
CA PHE A 46 -9.20 20.04 -1.80
C PHE A 46 -8.36 20.61 -2.95
N VAL A 47 -7.34 19.87 -3.36
CA VAL A 47 -6.55 20.21 -4.54
C VAL A 47 -7.37 19.85 -5.78
N PRO A 48 -7.71 20.82 -6.66
CA PRO A 48 -8.48 20.52 -7.86
C PRO A 48 -7.74 19.57 -8.80
N ALA A 49 -8.45 18.67 -9.47
CA ALA A 49 -7.85 17.78 -10.47
C ALA A 49 -7.18 18.57 -11.62
N SER A 50 -7.72 19.74 -11.97
CA SER A 50 -7.12 20.68 -12.94
C SER A 50 -5.78 21.27 -12.49
N GLU A 51 -5.50 21.25 -11.20
CA GLU A 51 -4.21 21.64 -10.59
C GLU A 51 -3.36 20.41 -10.24
N GLY A 52 -3.75 19.23 -10.73
CA GLY A 52 -3.07 17.98 -10.50
C GLY A 52 -3.45 17.26 -9.20
N GLY A 53 -4.52 17.65 -8.52
CA GLY A 53 -4.98 16.93 -7.32
C GLY A 53 -5.37 15.47 -7.62
N PHE A 54 -4.90 14.53 -6.80
CA PHE A 54 -5.33 13.14 -6.90
C PHE A 54 -6.80 13.00 -6.48
N THR A 55 -7.63 12.43 -7.36
CA THR A 55 -9.04 12.16 -7.11
C THR A 55 -9.44 10.78 -7.62
N LEU A 56 -10.00 9.94 -6.75
CA LEU A 56 -10.60 8.66 -7.15
C LEU A 56 -12.13 8.74 -7.04
N PRO A 57 -12.85 8.18 -8.03
CA PRO A 57 -14.30 8.02 -7.91
C PRO A 57 -14.66 7.07 -6.77
N GLU A 58 -15.94 7.01 -6.45
CA GLU A 58 -16.44 6.15 -5.38
C GLU A 58 -16.17 4.68 -5.70
N GLY A 59 -15.44 4.01 -4.81
CA GLY A 59 -15.12 2.59 -4.93
C GLY A 59 -14.29 2.10 -3.75
N LYS A 60 -14.09 0.78 -3.68
CA LYS A 60 -13.09 0.20 -2.77
C LYS A 60 -11.71 0.44 -3.38
N SER A 61 -10.90 1.24 -2.70
CA SER A 61 -9.57 1.62 -3.18
C SER A 61 -8.54 1.52 -2.06
N ASP A 62 -7.28 1.39 -2.46
CA ASP A 62 -6.10 1.43 -1.60
C ASP A 62 -5.16 2.49 -2.15
N VAL A 63 -4.69 3.40 -1.30
CA VAL A 63 -3.81 4.50 -1.72
C VAL A 63 -2.67 4.72 -0.75
N SER A 64 -1.48 4.97 -1.30
CA SER A 64 -0.30 5.30 -0.50
C SER A 64 0.60 6.28 -1.24
N TRP A 65 1.20 7.22 -0.52
CA TRP A 65 2.17 8.15 -1.09
C TRP A 65 3.48 7.43 -1.41
N GLN A 66 3.91 7.46 -2.67
CA GLN A 66 5.27 7.09 -3.06
C GLN A 66 6.18 8.31 -2.93
N SER A 67 5.76 9.42 -3.54
CA SER A 67 6.38 10.75 -3.50
C SER A 67 5.30 11.82 -3.60
N ARG A 68 5.68 13.11 -3.64
CA ARG A 68 4.72 14.21 -3.86
C ARG A 68 3.93 14.08 -5.17
N ASP A 69 4.53 13.47 -6.19
CA ASP A 69 3.97 13.42 -7.54
C ASP A 69 3.61 12.00 -8.00
N VAL A 70 3.76 11.00 -7.13
CA VAL A 70 3.39 9.62 -7.44
C VAL A 70 2.72 8.98 -6.23
N ILE A 71 1.56 8.37 -6.47
CA ILE A 71 0.90 7.52 -5.49
C ILE A 71 0.86 6.07 -5.98
N ILE A 72 0.93 5.15 -5.03
CA ILE A 72 0.52 3.76 -5.23
C ILE A 72 -1.00 3.73 -5.12
N VAL A 73 -1.66 3.10 -6.07
CA VAL A 73 -3.12 3.06 -6.16
C VAL A 73 -3.62 1.68 -6.57
N GLY A 74 -4.45 1.08 -5.73
CA GLY A 74 -5.37 0.01 -6.09
C GLY A 74 -6.77 0.59 -6.28
N ALA A 75 -7.37 0.40 -7.45
CA ALA A 75 -8.69 0.92 -7.78
C ALA A 75 -9.35 0.09 -8.88
N ASP A 76 -10.61 0.41 -9.21
CA ASP A 76 -11.26 -0.11 -10.40
C ASP A 76 -10.68 0.57 -11.66
N PHE A 77 -9.94 -0.20 -12.45
CA PHE A 77 -9.40 0.18 -13.77
C PHE A 77 -10.22 -0.39 -14.93
N GLY A 78 -11.41 -0.94 -14.66
CA GLY A 78 -12.28 -1.64 -15.61
C GLY A 78 -12.28 -3.15 -15.42
N LYS A 79 -12.77 -3.86 -16.44
CA LYS A 79 -13.01 -5.31 -16.39
C LYS A 79 -11.75 -6.08 -15.94
N GLY A 80 -11.89 -6.89 -14.90
CA GLY A 80 -10.83 -7.74 -14.36
C GLY A 80 -9.86 -7.04 -13.40
N SER A 81 -10.11 -5.77 -13.04
CA SER A 81 -9.27 -5.01 -12.10
C SER A 81 -9.63 -5.20 -10.63
N LEU A 82 -10.78 -5.84 -10.35
CA LEU A 82 -11.27 -6.12 -9.00
C LEU A 82 -11.28 -7.63 -8.72
N THR A 83 -11.14 -7.99 -7.45
CA THR A 83 -11.36 -9.35 -6.96
C THR A 83 -12.86 -9.67 -6.93
N SER A 84 -13.20 -10.95 -6.74
CA SER A 84 -14.57 -11.39 -6.47
C SER A 84 -15.21 -10.71 -5.24
N SER A 85 -14.39 -10.18 -4.31
CA SER A 85 -14.81 -9.39 -3.15
C SER A 85 -15.01 -7.89 -3.43
N GLY A 86 -14.78 -7.46 -4.69
CA GLY A 86 -14.90 -6.08 -5.16
C GLY A 86 -13.76 -5.16 -4.71
N TYR A 87 -12.69 -5.69 -4.11
CA TYR A 87 -11.49 -4.92 -3.76
C TYR A 87 -10.50 -4.89 -4.93
N PRO A 88 -9.49 -4.00 -4.92
CA PRO A 88 -8.47 -3.99 -5.97
C PRO A 88 -7.81 -5.36 -6.13
N ARG A 89 -7.80 -5.88 -7.35
CA ARG A 89 -6.94 -7.01 -7.79
C ARG A 89 -5.63 -6.49 -8.38
N VAL A 90 -5.63 -5.24 -8.85
CA VAL A 90 -4.50 -4.59 -9.51
C VAL A 90 -4.10 -3.34 -8.75
N VAL A 91 -2.82 -3.26 -8.40
CA VAL A 91 -2.19 -2.06 -7.83
C VAL A 91 -1.22 -1.48 -8.85
N LYS A 92 -1.25 -0.17 -9.03
CA LYS A 92 -0.43 0.60 -9.98
C LYS A 92 0.23 1.79 -9.30
N GLU A 93 1.13 2.42 -10.03
CA GLU A 93 1.72 3.72 -9.71
C GLU A 93 1.04 4.79 -10.58
N TRP A 94 0.50 5.83 -9.94
CA TRP A 94 -0.20 6.91 -10.62
C TRP A 94 0.53 8.23 -10.42
N LYS A 95 0.94 8.83 -11.55
CA LYS A 95 1.66 10.09 -11.60
C LYS A 95 0.69 11.28 -11.58
N ARG A 96 1.05 12.30 -10.83
CA ARG A 96 0.36 13.58 -10.78
C ARG A 96 0.19 14.18 -12.19
N GLY A 97 -0.99 14.70 -12.47
CA GLY A 97 -1.29 15.37 -13.74
C GLY A 97 -1.59 14.43 -14.91
N THR A 98 -1.56 13.10 -14.72
CA THR A 98 -2.02 12.14 -15.72
C THR A 98 -3.40 11.59 -15.34
N PRO A 99 -4.23 11.15 -16.29
CA PRO A 99 -5.47 10.44 -15.95
C PRO A 99 -5.16 9.10 -15.27
N LEU A 100 -6.07 8.61 -14.43
CA LEU A 100 -5.94 7.34 -13.71
C LEU A 100 -5.70 6.15 -14.67
N SER A 101 -6.27 6.20 -15.87
CA SER A 101 -6.09 5.19 -16.92
C SER A 101 -4.63 5.04 -17.39
N GLU A 102 -3.80 6.07 -17.18
CA GLU A 102 -2.37 6.07 -17.51
C GLU A 102 -1.48 5.62 -16.35
N ALA A 103 -2.07 5.20 -15.22
CA ALA A 103 -1.31 4.57 -14.14
C ALA A 103 -0.53 3.35 -14.68
N TYR A 104 0.72 3.20 -14.25
CA TYR A 104 1.68 2.24 -14.78
C TYR A 104 2.16 1.27 -13.68
N GLY A 105 2.98 0.29 -14.05
CA GLY A 105 3.59 -0.63 -13.08
C GLY A 105 2.55 -1.45 -12.33
N ALA A 106 1.94 -2.43 -13.01
CA ALA A 106 0.92 -3.28 -12.42
C ALA A 106 1.53 -4.38 -11.54
N PHE A 107 1.01 -4.51 -10.33
CA PHE A 107 1.13 -5.69 -9.49
C PHE A 107 -0.26 -6.31 -9.35
N GLU A 108 -0.40 -7.58 -9.75
CA GLU A 108 -1.71 -8.25 -9.82
C GLU A 108 -1.78 -9.44 -8.87
N GLY A 109 -2.96 -9.62 -8.28
CA GLY A 109 -3.35 -10.83 -7.58
C GLY A 109 -4.29 -11.70 -8.41
N ASP A 110 -4.84 -12.72 -7.77
CA ASP A 110 -5.83 -13.60 -8.37
C ASP A 110 -7.25 -13.10 -8.08
N GLU A 111 -8.21 -13.46 -8.92
CA GLU A 111 -9.62 -13.07 -8.74
C GLU A 111 -10.22 -13.58 -7.42
N GLY A 112 -9.71 -14.72 -6.93
CA GLY A 112 -10.10 -15.32 -5.66
C GLY A 112 -9.47 -14.71 -4.42
N ASP A 113 -8.48 -13.82 -4.57
CA ASP A 113 -7.91 -13.09 -3.43
C ASP A 113 -8.98 -12.19 -2.79
N VAL A 114 -8.81 -11.88 -1.51
CA VAL A 114 -9.60 -10.84 -0.86
C VAL A 114 -9.27 -9.48 -1.47
N SER A 115 -7.99 -9.13 -1.54
CA SER A 115 -7.51 -7.84 -2.07
C SER A 115 -6.02 -7.87 -2.40
N VAL A 116 -5.61 -6.86 -3.17
CA VAL A 116 -4.21 -6.51 -3.42
C VAL A 116 -3.98 -5.08 -2.94
N THR A 117 -2.92 -4.87 -2.18
CA THR A 117 -2.58 -3.59 -1.56
C THR A 117 -1.15 -3.20 -1.87
N GLY A 118 -0.84 -1.91 -1.74
CA GLY A 118 0.51 -1.41 -1.89
C GLY A 118 0.77 -0.14 -1.09
N TRP A 119 1.92 -0.10 -0.42
CA TRP A 119 2.27 1.01 0.45
C TRP A 119 3.76 1.26 0.53
N VAL A 120 4.13 2.43 1.06
CA VAL A 120 5.51 2.78 1.38
C VAL A 120 5.73 2.79 2.88
N SER A 121 6.84 2.20 3.32
CA SER A 121 7.33 2.31 4.70
C SER A 121 8.61 3.12 4.74
N LYS A 122 8.67 4.15 5.60
CA LYS A 122 9.87 4.96 5.85
C LYS A 122 10.16 4.93 7.35
N HIS A 123 11.20 4.22 7.78
CA HIS A 123 11.58 4.11 9.20
C HIS A 123 13.10 3.92 9.36
N GLY A 124 13.71 4.62 10.32
CA GLY A 124 15.15 4.45 10.61
C GLY A 124 16.06 4.71 9.40
N GLY A 125 15.70 5.63 8.51
CA GLY A 125 16.44 5.90 7.26
C GLY A 125 16.17 4.91 6.12
N VAL A 126 15.48 3.80 6.39
CA VAL A 126 15.11 2.79 5.39
C VAL A 126 13.80 3.17 4.72
N LYS A 127 13.78 3.18 3.38
CA LYS A 127 12.61 3.43 2.55
C LYS A 127 12.31 2.20 1.68
N LEU A 128 11.16 1.60 1.87
CA LEU A 128 10.73 0.42 1.13
C LEU A 128 9.35 0.64 0.53
N GLU A 129 9.15 0.01 -0.60
CA GLU A 129 7.85 -0.12 -1.23
C GLU A 129 7.39 -1.56 -1.13
N TRP A 130 6.14 -1.72 -0.73
CA TRP A 130 5.50 -3.00 -0.48
C TRP A 130 4.32 -3.22 -1.42
N ARG A 131 4.09 -4.49 -1.73
CA ARG A 131 2.88 -5.02 -2.36
C ARG A 131 2.45 -6.24 -1.56
N ALA A 132 1.16 -6.43 -1.36
CA ALA A 132 0.67 -7.64 -0.73
C ALA A 132 -0.59 -8.15 -1.40
N ARG A 133 -0.73 -9.47 -1.42
CA ARG A 133 -1.97 -10.17 -1.73
C ARG A 133 -2.54 -10.69 -0.42
N SER A 134 -3.77 -10.29 -0.10
CA SER A 134 -4.56 -10.93 0.95
C SER A 134 -5.28 -12.12 0.31
N LEU A 135 -4.74 -13.32 0.48
CA LEU A 135 -5.28 -14.54 -0.15
C LEU A 135 -6.62 -14.91 0.50
N THR A 136 -6.68 -14.81 1.82
CA THR A 136 -7.90 -14.95 2.63
C THR A 136 -7.91 -13.86 3.70
N PHE A 137 -8.88 -13.88 4.61
CA PHE A 137 -8.88 -13.02 5.79
C PHE A 137 -7.70 -13.28 6.76
N TYR A 138 -7.06 -14.45 6.69
CA TYR A 138 -6.02 -14.87 7.63
C TYR A 138 -4.69 -15.17 6.98
N THR A 139 -4.61 -15.13 5.65
CA THR A 139 -3.42 -15.48 4.90
C THR A 139 -3.06 -14.40 3.88
N SER A 140 -1.77 -14.11 3.75
CA SER A 140 -1.25 -13.10 2.86
C SER A 140 0.14 -13.44 2.35
N ARG A 141 0.49 -12.91 1.19
CA ARG A 141 1.87 -12.87 0.69
C ARG A 141 2.29 -11.44 0.47
N SER A 142 3.54 -11.15 0.78
CA SER A 142 4.09 -9.80 0.66
C SER A 142 5.31 -9.81 -0.23
N TRP A 143 5.44 -8.75 -1.02
CA TRP A 143 6.60 -8.47 -1.83
C TRP A 143 7.11 -7.07 -1.54
N VAL A 144 8.40 -6.87 -1.69
CA VAL A 144 9.08 -5.65 -1.28
C VAL A 144 10.22 -5.32 -2.22
N ARG A 145 10.48 -4.03 -2.38
CA ARG A 145 11.66 -3.49 -3.07
C ARG A 145 12.17 -2.24 -2.35
N ALA A 146 13.37 -1.80 -2.71
CA ALA A 146 13.82 -0.46 -2.35
C ALA A 146 12.87 0.57 -3.00
N LEU A 147 12.48 1.60 -2.25
CA LEU A 147 11.66 2.68 -2.81
C LEU A 147 12.47 3.39 -3.92
N PRO A 148 11.95 3.49 -5.16
CA PRO A 148 12.62 4.26 -6.20
C PRO A 148 12.70 5.75 -5.83
N GLU A 149 13.69 6.44 -6.42
CA GLU A 149 13.70 7.90 -6.37
C GLU A 149 12.50 8.48 -7.14
N ALA A 150 12.11 9.71 -6.77
CA ALA A 150 10.92 10.32 -7.34
C ALA A 150 11.03 10.46 -8.87
N GLY A 151 10.11 9.83 -9.59
CA GLY A 151 10.08 9.86 -11.06
C GLY A 151 10.86 8.74 -11.75
N GLU A 152 11.56 7.89 -10.99
CA GLU A 152 12.21 6.70 -11.51
C GLU A 152 11.30 5.46 -11.45
N ARG A 153 11.54 4.49 -12.34
CA ARG A 153 10.88 3.18 -12.25
C ARG A 153 11.64 2.33 -11.25
N GLY A 154 10.94 1.79 -10.26
CA GLY A 154 11.55 0.84 -9.33
C GLY A 154 11.91 -0.49 -10.00
N GLY A 155 12.87 -1.18 -9.40
CA GLY A 155 13.23 -2.54 -9.78
C GLY A 155 12.13 -3.56 -9.50
N GLY A 156 12.45 -4.83 -9.74
CA GLY A 156 11.56 -5.96 -9.43
C GLY A 156 11.27 -6.08 -7.93
N PHE A 157 10.07 -6.55 -7.63
CA PHE A 157 9.65 -6.90 -6.29
C PHE A 157 10.20 -8.28 -5.90
N LYS A 158 10.70 -8.40 -4.66
CA LYS A 158 11.11 -9.67 -4.06
C LYS A 158 10.04 -10.17 -3.09
N GLU A 159 9.68 -11.43 -3.19
CA GLU A 159 8.77 -12.06 -2.23
C GLU A 159 9.43 -12.17 -0.86
N VAL A 160 8.68 -11.89 0.20
CA VAL A 160 9.15 -12.13 1.57
C VAL A 160 8.92 -13.61 1.90
N PRO A 161 9.97 -14.41 2.13
CA PRO A 161 9.85 -15.86 2.30
C PRO A 161 9.39 -16.22 3.71
N VAL A 162 8.15 -15.86 4.05
CA VAL A 162 7.45 -16.27 5.28
C VAL A 162 6.19 -17.07 4.91
N PRO A 163 5.67 -17.91 5.81
CA PRO A 163 4.43 -18.63 5.56
C PRO A 163 3.24 -17.68 5.34
N ASP A 164 2.27 -18.11 4.54
CA ASP A 164 1.10 -17.29 4.20
C ASP A 164 0.30 -16.84 5.44
N HIS A 165 0.32 -17.61 6.52
CA HIS A 165 -0.39 -17.30 7.78
C HIS A 165 0.37 -16.31 8.69
N ALA A 166 1.57 -15.89 8.29
CA ALA A 166 2.37 -14.90 9.01
C ALA A 166 2.06 -13.48 8.51
N SER A 167 2.10 -12.50 9.41
CA SER A 167 2.07 -11.08 9.05
C SER A 167 3.44 -10.44 9.26
N VAL A 168 3.80 -9.54 8.34
CA VAL A 168 5.12 -8.89 8.32
C VAL A 168 4.95 -7.39 8.49
N SER A 169 5.78 -6.78 9.34
CA SER A 169 5.85 -5.34 9.49
C SER A 169 7.31 -4.85 9.51
N PRO A 170 7.63 -3.78 8.77
CA PRO A 170 8.98 -3.21 8.77
C PRO A 170 9.24 -2.42 10.05
N PHE A 171 10.43 -2.59 10.64
CA PHE A 171 10.92 -1.81 11.77
C PHE A 171 12.40 -1.49 11.60
N GLY A 172 12.69 -0.40 10.88
CA GLY A 172 14.06 0.06 10.64
C GLY A 172 14.80 -0.90 9.71
N ASP A 173 15.88 -1.49 10.20
CA ASP A 173 16.66 -2.53 9.54
C ASP A 173 16.10 -3.95 9.75
N LYS A 174 15.07 -4.11 10.58
CA LYS A 174 14.43 -5.40 10.87
C LYS A 174 13.08 -5.55 10.16
N LEU A 175 12.69 -6.81 9.99
CA LEU A 175 11.31 -7.22 9.76
C LEU A 175 10.78 -7.93 11.01
N LEU A 176 9.63 -7.50 11.49
CA LEU A 176 8.89 -8.16 12.56
C LEU A 176 7.86 -9.10 11.94
N ILE A 177 7.84 -10.36 12.38
CA ILE A 177 7.02 -11.43 11.82
C ILE A 177 6.14 -12.00 12.93
N SER A 178 4.83 -11.82 12.82
CA SER A 178 3.86 -12.39 13.78
C SER A 178 3.28 -13.69 13.21
N LEU A 179 3.37 -14.78 13.97
CA LEU A 179 2.92 -16.10 13.55
C LEU A 179 1.51 -16.41 14.05
N ARG A 180 0.66 -16.91 13.14
CA ARG A 180 -0.64 -17.48 13.50
C ARG A 180 -0.58 -18.99 13.78
N GLU A 181 0.34 -19.70 13.15
CA GLU A 181 0.54 -21.14 13.29
C GLU A 181 2.02 -21.41 13.58
N GLU A 182 2.36 -22.67 13.82
CA GLU A 182 3.74 -23.08 14.01
C GLU A 182 4.56 -22.88 12.71
N TRP A 183 5.81 -22.43 12.85
CA TRP A 183 6.73 -22.29 11.72
C TRP A 183 8.09 -22.91 12.02
N ALA A 184 8.50 -23.88 11.21
CA ALA A 184 9.86 -24.44 11.22
C ALA A 184 10.76 -23.67 10.23
N ALA A 185 11.77 -22.97 10.73
CA ALA A 185 12.72 -22.22 9.94
C ALA A 185 14.12 -22.21 10.57
N GLY A 186 15.15 -22.38 9.74
CA GLY A 186 16.55 -22.32 10.21
C GLY A 186 16.90 -23.39 11.25
N GLY A 187 16.23 -24.55 11.22
CA GLY A 187 16.43 -25.63 12.20
C GLY A 187 15.75 -25.40 13.56
N VAL A 188 14.95 -24.34 13.69
CA VAL A 188 14.17 -24.03 14.90
C VAL A 188 12.68 -24.05 14.55
N THR A 189 11.87 -24.57 15.47
CA THR A 189 10.41 -24.53 15.39
C THR A 189 9.89 -23.44 16.31
N TYR A 190 9.22 -22.45 15.73
CA TYR A 190 8.60 -21.33 16.44
C TYR A 190 7.11 -21.60 16.64
N PRO A 191 6.59 -21.55 17.88
CA PRO A 191 5.17 -21.82 18.13
C PRO A 191 4.26 -20.70 17.61
N ALA A 192 2.98 -21.03 17.42
CA ALA A 192 1.93 -20.06 17.12
C ALA A 192 1.89 -18.92 18.14
N GLY A 193 1.62 -17.69 17.69
CA GLY A 193 1.62 -16.50 18.52
C GLY A 193 2.99 -15.88 18.76
N SER A 194 4.08 -16.48 18.24
CA SER A 194 5.42 -15.89 18.33
C SER A 194 5.52 -14.58 17.55
N LEU A 195 6.28 -13.64 18.10
CA LEU A 195 6.79 -12.47 17.38
C LEU A 195 8.28 -12.67 17.14
N LEU A 196 8.68 -12.79 15.88
CA LEU A 196 10.05 -12.97 15.47
C LEU A 196 10.62 -11.66 14.91
N SER A 197 11.93 -11.51 14.99
CA SER A 197 12.65 -10.44 14.31
C SER A 197 13.71 -11.05 13.41
N ALA A 198 13.80 -10.55 12.18
CA ALA A 198 14.81 -10.94 11.22
C ALA A 198 15.48 -9.72 10.61
N ASP A 199 16.76 -9.84 10.25
CA ASP A 199 17.45 -8.85 9.46
C ASP A 199 16.83 -8.75 8.07
N ARG A 200 16.52 -7.52 7.64
CA ARG A 200 15.95 -7.28 6.33
C ARG A 200 16.91 -7.72 5.23
N GLY A 201 18.23 -7.54 5.41
CA GLY A 201 19.25 -7.94 4.43
C GLY A 201 19.13 -9.41 4.05
N ASP A 202 18.97 -10.29 5.05
CA ASP A 202 18.87 -11.74 4.85
C ASP A 202 17.66 -12.16 4.02
N LEU A 203 16.58 -11.38 4.08
CA LEU A 203 15.32 -11.62 3.37
C LEU A 203 15.27 -10.92 2.00
N MET A 204 16.06 -9.86 1.81
CA MET A 204 16.07 -9.03 0.60
C MET A 204 17.23 -9.34 -0.35
N GLU A 205 18.28 -10.04 0.07
CA GLU A 205 19.45 -10.37 -0.76
C GLU A 205 19.42 -11.81 -1.29
N ARG A 206 18.55 -12.67 -0.76
CA ARG A 206 18.20 -13.97 -1.36
C ARG A 206 17.22 -13.79 -2.53
#